data_AF-A0AAU4UC74-F1
#
_entry.id   AF-A0AAU4UC74-F1
#
_cell.length_a   1.000
_cell.length_b   1.000
_cell.length_c   1.000
_cell.angle_alpha   90.00
_cell.angle_beta   90.00
_cell.angle_gamma   90.00
#
_symmetry.space_group_name_H-M   'P 1'
#
loop_
_entity.id
_entity.type
_entity.pdbx_description
1 polymer ?
#
loop_
_entity_poly.entity_id
_entity_poly.type
_entity_poly.pdbx_seq_one_letter_code
_entity_poly.pdbx_strand_id
1 'polypeptide(L)'
;MTTQQHSTSSSNNNVGNNTTSNKDSRRNSNRVKHSALAAGAALAVVVSVAGAAPGAGAAASAAPTKPKLRLLAATDSVTVERWAEEPGVYLDLSTYVTVDDVPLEFKVTRKSYKDPVIAEQIFRKGGKTTAKRLPPGIVKDFAGLPGFLEVSFTNAAGQEVAKDKGTFCPNNASGRIRPDAPATSHFPEGCPTNPFTLGSVWGVEKGWATNASSIDYEKPVDLPVGEYTAKVSVGKKYRDLFAIPNDQPTVKVTVLSASEEGGGSSGGGGGVGLTARSSAHQGGGHGTTHGAHGAHAAHGAQQSAPHAGHLYGPRGADMPTVPAFPNALVDRGTAHHLGDGPGHTDGSRVAPGLKAAAKRPTGRAGVPANVPKPDLRSLPAWDIAVTDGEDGDVPGKDYLAFSANVWNAGPAPLVVDGFRKAGTGLMDAYQYFYDANGKQVGYTPTGTMEWDPRIGHEHWHFTDFASYRLLSADQTKEVRSGKEAFCLANTDAIDYTVKNANWHPYNTDLSTACGEKNSLSVREVLDVGSGDTYTQYRPGQSFDITGLPNGTYYIQVIANPEKRLQETNLNNNVALRKVILGGTEGARTVTVPPHDLIDVK
;
A
#
# COMPACT_ATOMS: atom_id res chain seq x y z
N MET A 1 -53.41 42.65 -50.32
CA MET A 1 -53.22 41.53 -51.26
C MET A 1 -53.42 40.26 -50.44
N THR A 2 -54.61 39.64 -50.46
CA THR A 2 -55.07 38.58 -51.42
C THR A 2 -54.20 37.31 -51.33
N THR A 3 -54.70 36.09 -51.12
CA THR A 3 -56.10 35.58 -51.27
C THR A 3 -56.37 34.30 -50.43
N GLN A 4 -57.62 33.81 -50.42
CA GLN A 4 -58.14 32.62 -49.72
C GLN A 4 -57.90 31.28 -50.45
N GLN A 5 -58.07 30.14 -49.75
CA GLN A 5 -58.80 28.88 -50.10
C GLN A 5 -58.36 27.73 -49.16
N HIS A 6 -59.12 26.67 -48.83
CA HIS A 6 -60.58 26.41 -48.78
C HIS A 6 -60.84 25.21 -47.82
N SER A 7 -62.10 24.95 -47.45
CA SER A 7 -62.56 23.77 -46.65
C SER A 7 -62.80 22.53 -47.57
N THR A 8 -63.23 21.31 -47.20
CA THR A 8 -64.10 20.76 -46.11
C THR A 8 -64.16 19.21 -46.21
N SER A 9 -64.70 18.50 -45.17
CA SER A 9 -65.51 17.23 -45.29
C SER A 9 -64.83 15.89 -45.70
N SER A 10 -65.29 14.67 -45.36
CA SER A 10 -66.38 14.19 -44.46
C SER A 10 -66.35 12.65 -44.17
N SER A 11 -66.85 12.27 -42.98
CA SER A 11 -67.85 11.20 -42.66
C SER A 11 -67.56 9.67 -42.52
N ASN A 12 -68.10 9.15 -41.39
CA ASN A 12 -68.83 7.88 -41.11
C ASN A 12 -68.25 6.48 -41.39
N ASN A 13 -68.28 5.62 -40.35
CA ASN A 13 -69.28 4.52 -40.26
C ASN A 13 -69.51 4.01 -38.80
N ASN A 14 -70.41 3.03 -38.62
CA ASN A 14 -71.30 2.88 -37.44
C ASN A 14 -71.44 1.41 -36.92
N VAL A 15 -72.10 1.21 -35.75
CA VAL A 15 -72.60 -0.05 -35.12
C VAL A 15 -71.50 -0.93 -34.44
N GLY A 16 -71.59 -1.50 -33.22
CA GLY A 16 -72.56 -1.53 -32.09
C GLY A 16 -71.96 -2.42 -30.93
N ASN A 17 -72.58 -2.76 -29.78
CA ASN A 17 -73.90 -2.43 -29.18
C ASN A 17 -73.93 -2.67 -27.62
N ASN A 18 -75.03 -2.24 -26.98
CA ASN A 18 -75.53 -2.31 -25.58
C ASN A 18 -75.77 -3.72 -24.94
N THR A 19 -76.08 -3.94 -23.63
CA THR A 19 -77.22 -3.41 -22.79
C THR A 19 -77.08 -3.48 -21.24
N THR A 20 -78.07 -2.87 -20.55
CA THR A 20 -78.35 -2.61 -19.11
C THR A 20 -78.99 -3.74 -18.27
N SER A 21 -79.00 -3.64 -16.92
CA SER A 21 -80.24 -3.62 -16.06
C SER A 21 -79.98 -3.39 -14.55
N ASN A 22 -81.05 -3.16 -13.76
CA ASN A 22 -81.09 -2.91 -12.30
C ASN A 22 -82.39 -3.51 -11.69
N LYS A 23 -82.34 -4.27 -10.57
CA LYS A 23 -83.36 -4.38 -9.47
C LYS A 23 -83.35 -5.66 -8.58
N ASP A 24 -83.74 -5.45 -7.32
CA ASP A 24 -84.62 -6.25 -6.42
C ASP A 24 -84.25 -7.65 -5.83
N SER A 25 -83.77 -7.62 -4.56
CA SER A 25 -84.53 -8.09 -3.37
C SER A 25 -84.34 -9.50 -2.72
N ARG A 26 -84.47 -9.48 -1.37
CA ARG A 26 -85.05 -10.48 -0.42
C ARG A 26 -84.25 -11.68 0.18
N ARG A 27 -84.24 -11.65 1.52
CA ARG A 27 -84.48 -12.73 2.53
C ARG A 27 -83.46 -13.87 2.78
N ASN A 28 -82.80 -13.76 3.94
CA ASN A 28 -83.03 -14.61 5.15
C ASN A 28 -83.06 -16.15 5.02
N SER A 29 -82.11 -16.85 5.68
CA SER A 29 -82.44 -17.81 6.77
C SER A 29 -81.22 -18.52 7.38
N ASN A 30 -81.36 -18.90 8.66
CA ASN A 30 -80.44 -19.78 9.40
C ASN A 30 -80.38 -21.20 8.83
N ARG A 31 -79.22 -21.87 8.92
CA ARG A 31 -79.13 -23.13 9.69
C ARG A 31 -77.71 -23.60 10.03
N VAL A 32 -77.57 -24.00 11.29
CA VAL A 32 -76.45 -24.73 11.90
C VAL A 32 -76.57 -26.21 11.54
N LYS A 33 -75.44 -26.96 11.40
CA LYS A 33 -75.14 -28.22 12.16
C LYS A 33 -74.05 -29.15 11.58
N HIS A 34 -73.05 -29.44 12.45
CA HIS A 34 -72.32 -30.72 12.65
C HIS A 34 -71.43 -31.30 11.52
N SER A 35 -70.42 -32.15 11.74
CA SER A 35 -69.48 -32.46 12.87
C SER A 35 -68.54 -33.61 12.45
N ALA A 36 -67.24 -33.59 12.82
CA ALA A 36 -66.25 -34.71 12.95
C ALA A 36 -64.83 -34.18 12.62
N LEU A 37 -63.83 -34.15 13.53
CA LEU A 37 -62.95 -35.25 14.01
C LEU A 37 -61.99 -35.76 12.91
N ALA A 38 -60.67 -35.93 13.09
CA ALA A 38 -59.75 -35.95 14.25
C ALA A 38 -58.34 -35.48 13.74
N ALA A 39 -57.40 -34.82 14.46
CA ALA A 39 -56.73 -34.96 15.78
C ALA A 39 -55.27 -35.45 15.66
N GLY A 40 -54.36 -34.84 16.46
CA GLY A 40 -53.00 -35.33 16.77
C GLY A 40 -51.85 -34.62 16.00
N ALA A 41 -50.73 -34.25 16.63
CA ALA A 41 -50.47 -34.03 18.06
C ALA A 41 -49.24 -33.09 18.19
N ALA A 42 -49.32 -32.06 19.04
CA ALA A 42 -48.18 -31.19 19.36
C ALA A 42 -47.65 -31.54 20.75
N LEU A 43 -46.41 -32.04 20.83
CA LEU A 43 -45.74 -32.35 22.09
C LEU A 43 -45.08 -31.09 22.66
N ALA A 44 -45.71 -30.51 23.67
CA ALA A 44 -45.08 -29.48 24.49
C ALA A 44 -44.18 -30.15 25.54
N VAL A 45 -42.87 -29.84 25.53
CA VAL A 45 -41.97 -30.15 26.64
C VAL A 45 -41.69 -28.85 27.38
N VAL A 46 -42.34 -28.68 28.53
CA VAL A 46 -42.02 -27.63 29.49
C VAL A 46 -40.81 -28.10 30.30
N VAL A 47 -39.68 -27.40 30.18
CA VAL A 47 -38.57 -27.54 31.14
C VAL A 47 -38.63 -26.37 32.11
N SER A 48 -38.99 -26.67 33.35
CA SER A 48 -39.00 -25.73 34.46
C SER A 48 -37.57 -25.37 34.88
N VAL A 49 -37.07 -24.22 34.42
CA VAL A 49 -35.86 -23.63 35.00
C VAL A 49 -36.24 -23.04 36.36
N ALA A 50 -35.79 -23.69 37.44
CA ALA A 50 -35.90 -23.14 38.78
C ALA A 50 -35.15 -21.81 38.84
N GLY A 51 -35.85 -20.75 39.25
CA GLY A 51 -35.28 -19.41 39.37
C GLY A 51 -34.29 -19.31 40.52
N ALA A 52 -33.03 -19.68 40.28
CA ALA A 52 -31.93 -19.12 41.04
C ALA A 52 -31.82 -17.64 40.64
N ALA A 53 -32.14 -16.73 41.57
CA ALA A 53 -31.92 -15.32 41.36
C ALA A 53 -30.43 -15.08 41.03
N PRO A 54 -30.09 -14.35 39.95
CA PRO A 54 -28.72 -13.92 39.73
C PRO A 54 -28.30 -13.09 40.94
N GLY A 55 -27.26 -13.54 41.64
CA GLY A 55 -26.77 -12.87 42.83
C GLY A 55 -26.40 -11.42 42.50
N ALA A 56 -27.13 -10.47 43.08
CA ALA A 56 -26.72 -9.07 43.10
C ALA A 56 -25.39 -8.98 43.85
N GLY A 57 -24.28 -8.89 43.12
CA GLY A 57 -22.94 -9.02 43.69
C GLY A 57 -21.82 -9.22 42.68
N ALA A 58 -22.10 -9.71 41.47
CA ALA A 58 -21.16 -9.55 40.36
C ALA A 58 -21.13 -8.08 39.94
N ALA A 59 -20.23 -7.30 40.54
CA ALA A 59 -19.93 -5.94 40.07
C ALA A 59 -19.63 -6.01 38.57
N ALA A 60 -20.31 -5.19 37.77
CA ALA A 60 -20.08 -5.15 36.33
C ALA A 60 -18.59 -4.89 36.09
N SER A 61 -17.89 -5.90 35.55
CA SER A 61 -16.43 -5.84 35.40
C SER A 61 -16.07 -4.57 34.66
N ALA A 62 -15.23 -3.74 35.28
CA ALA A 62 -14.90 -2.43 34.74
C ALA A 62 -14.36 -2.60 33.32
N ALA A 63 -14.98 -1.92 32.35
CA ALA A 63 -14.63 -2.08 30.94
C ALA A 63 -13.11 -1.99 30.75
N PRO A 64 -12.49 -2.98 30.06
CA PRO A 64 -11.06 -3.12 30.01
C PRO A 64 -10.40 -1.88 29.43
N THR A 65 -9.21 -1.56 29.94
CA THR A 65 -8.54 -0.26 29.71
C THR A 65 -7.17 -0.39 29.06
N LYS A 66 -6.75 -1.61 28.73
CA LYS A 66 -5.48 -1.96 28.11
C LYS A 66 -5.74 -3.03 27.05
N PRO A 67 -5.03 -3.01 25.92
CA PRO A 67 -5.15 -4.05 24.92
C PRO A 67 -4.71 -5.38 25.51
N LYS A 68 -5.48 -6.43 25.24
CA LYS A 68 -5.13 -7.81 25.56
C LYS A 68 -4.37 -8.38 24.37
N LEU A 69 -3.07 -8.58 24.55
CA LEU A 69 -2.16 -9.02 23.50
C LEU A 69 -1.82 -10.50 23.66
N ARG A 70 -1.72 -11.24 22.54
CA ARG A 70 -1.32 -12.66 22.52
C ARG A 70 -0.57 -13.00 21.24
N LEU A 71 0.48 -13.82 21.36
CA LEU A 71 1.15 -14.43 20.21
C LEU A 71 0.42 -15.72 19.81
N LEU A 72 0.17 -15.91 18.51
CA LEU A 72 -0.26 -17.18 17.94
C LEU A 72 0.54 -17.52 16.68
N ALA A 73 0.56 -18.80 16.31
CA ALA A 73 0.88 -19.24 14.96
C ALA A 73 -0.45 -19.62 14.27
N ALA A 74 -0.65 -19.19 13.04
CA ALA A 74 -1.82 -19.52 12.23
C ALA A 74 -1.70 -20.89 11.54
N THR A 75 -0.47 -21.42 11.45
CA THR A 75 -0.11 -22.74 10.92
C THR A 75 0.77 -23.49 11.91
N ASP A 76 0.86 -24.82 11.79
CA ASP A 76 1.83 -25.66 12.50
C ASP A 76 3.09 -25.94 11.68
N SER A 77 3.09 -25.55 10.40
CA SER A 77 4.14 -25.86 9.42
C SER A 77 4.23 -24.83 8.30
N VAL A 78 5.46 -24.60 7.81
CA VAL A 78 5.78 -23.78 6.63
C VAL A 78 6.87 -24.45 5.80
N THR A 79 6.82 -24.25 4.49
CA THR A 79 7.86 -24.68 3.54
C THR A 79 8.43 -23.43 2.88
N VAL A 80 9.75 -23.36 2.76
CA VAL A 80 10.47 -22.23 2.16
C VAL A 80 11.53 -22.73 1.19
N GLU A 81 11.80 -21.94 0.16
CA GLU A 81 12.81 -22.24 -0.85
C GLU A 81 14.09 -21.46 -0.55
N ARG A 82 15.23 -22.13 -0.69
CA ARG A 82 16.55 -21.50 -0.69
C ARG A 82 17.07 -21.41 -2.12
N TRP A 83 17.37 -20.18 -2.52
CA TRP A 83 17.99 -19.84 -3.80
C TRP A 83 19.50 -19.80 -3.65
N ALA A 84 20.24 -20.21 -4.69
CA ALA A 84 21.71 -20.31 -4.62
C ALA A 84 22.41 -18.94 -4.55
N GLU A 85 21.77 -17.90 -5.10
CA GLU A 85 22.27 -16.51 -5.12
C GLU A 85 21.90 -15.71 -3.86
N GLU A 86 20.97 -16.21 -3.04
CA GLU A 86 20.53 -15.55 -1.80
C GLU A 86 21.36 -16.00 -0.58
N PRO A 87 21.69 -15.09 0.36
CA PRO A 87 22.52 -15.43 1.52
C PRO A 87 21.82 -16.31 2.57
N GLY A 88 20.52 -16.58 2.44
CA GLY A 88 19.76 -17.44 3.35
C GLY A 88 18.31 -17.67 2.89
N VAL A 89 17.41 -17.93 3.84
CA VAL A 89 15.95 -17.99 3.59
C VAL A 89 15.22 -16.85 4.31
N TYR A 90 14.29 -16.22 3.61
CA TYR A 90 13.33 -15.28 4.19
C TYR A 90 12.13 -16.07 4.73
N LEU A 91 11.79 -15.86 6.00
CA LEU A 91 10.84 -16.71 6.71
C LEU A 91 9.59 -15.93 7.16
N ASP A 92 8.42 -16.25 6.59
CA ASP A 92 7.15 -15.98 7.28
C ASP A 92 6.67 -17.25 8.00
N LEU A 93 6.84 -17.28 9.33
CA LEU A 93 6.39 -18.36 10.20
C LEU A 93 4.87 -18.34 10.45
N SER A 94 4.12 -17.49 9.74
CA SER A 94 2.68 -17.23 9.89
C SER A 94 2.29 -16.98 11.35
N THR A 95 3.10 -16.20 12.07
CA THR A 95 2.85 -15.81 13.46
C THR A 95 2.28 -14.40 13.56
N TYR A 96 1.38 -14.21 14.53
CA TYR A 96 0.59 -12.99 14.66
C TYR A 96 0.48 -12.55 16.12
N VAL A 97 0.45 -11.24 16.34
CA VAL A 97 0.00 -10.66 17.62
C VAL A 97 -1.46 -10.28 17.50
N THR A 98 -2.34 -10.98 18.22
CA THR A 98 -3.76 -10.61 18.32
C THR A 98 -3.94 -9.47 19.30
N VAL A 99 -4.85 -8.55 19.00
CA VAL A 99 -5.19 -7.42 19.87
C VAL A 99 -6.67 -7.47 20.24
N ASP A 100 -6.93 -7.47 21.55
CA ASP A 100 -8.26 -7.66 22.09
C ASP A 100 -8.62 -6.66 23.19
N ASP A 101 -9.89 -6.68 23.60
CA ASP A 101 -10.51 -5.81 24.60
C ASP A 101 -10.61 -4.32 24.25
N VAL A 102 -9.51 -3.68 23.85
CA VAL A 102 -9.41 -2.32 23.28
C VAL A 102 -8.27 -2.29 22.24
N PRO A 103 -8.25 -1.32 21.29
CA PRO A 103 -7.16 -1.18 20.35
C PRO A 103 -5.79 -0.99 21.02
N LEU A 104 -4.74 -1.42 20.32
CA LEU A 104 -3.36 -1.08 20.62
C LEU A 104 -3.03 0.21 19.84
N GLU A 105 -2.48 1.22 20.50
CA GLU A 105 -2.11 2.49 19.85
C GLU A 105 -0.82 3.05 20.45
N PHE A 106 0.05 3.56 19.58
CA PHE A 106 1.25 4.31 19.93
C PHE A 106 1.32 5.58 19.08
N LYS A 107 1.70 6.70 19.70
CA LYS A 107 2.26 7.85 18.99
C LYS A 107 3.79 7.74 19.03
N VAL A 108 4.41 7.71 17.86
CA VAL A 108 5.87 7.64 17.71
C VAL A 108 6.34 8.92 17.05
N THR A 109 7.37 9.57 17.62
CA THR A 109 7.84 10.88 17.14
C THR A 109 9.32 11.07 17.40
N ARG A 110 9.94 11.99 16.66
CA ARG A 110 11.13 12.72 17.09
C ARG A 110 10.91 14.21 16.86
N LYS A 111 11.51 15.03 17.72
CA LYS A 111 11.34 16.49 17.68
C LYS A 111 12.20 17.15 16.59
N SER A 112 13.36 16.57 16.29
CA SER A 112 14.27 16.96 15.21
C SER A 112 15.19 15.77 14.90
N TYR A 113 16.06 15.89 13.90
CA TYR A 113 17.07 14.87 13.58
C TYR A 113 18.20 14.78 14.62
N LYS A 114 18.25 15.70 15.59
CA LYS A 114 19.14 15.69 16.78
C LYS A 114 18.51 15.01 17.99
N ASP A 115 17.21 14.74 17.95
CA ASP A 115 16.47 14.11 19.04
C ASP A 115 16.22 12.62 18.70
N PRO A 116 16.39 11.70 19.67
CA PRO A 116 16.08 10.29 19.44
C PRO A 116 14.58 10.08 19.21
N VAL A 117 14.22 9.01 18.51
CA VAL A 117 12.83 8.58 18.36
C VAL A 117 12.28 8.12 19.71
N ILE A 118 11.04 8.50 20.00
CA ILE A 118 10.31 8.15 21.22
C ILE A 118 8.94 7.59 20.86
N ALA A 119 8.46 6.64 21.66
CA ALA A 119 7.11 6.09 21.54
C ALA A 119 6.32 6.31 22.83
N GLU A 120 5.06 6.69 22.69
CA GLU A 120 4.09 6.80 23.78
C GLU A 120 2.89 5.91 23.48
N GLN A 121 2.60 4.95 24.35
CA GLN A 121 1.38 4.14 24.25
C GLN A 121 0.18 4.99 24.63
N ILE A 122 -0.83 5.02 23.76
CA ILE A 122 -2.03 5.81 23.93
C ILE A 122 -3.16 4.93 24.49
N PHE A 123 -3.86 5.44 25.49
CA PHE A 123 -5.04 4.80 26.08
C PHE A 123 -6.23 5.75 25.98
N ARG A 124 -7.31 5.29 25.34
CA ARG A 124 -8.54 6.05 25.13
C ARG A 124 -9.67 5.43 25.95
N LYS A 125 -10.31 6.21 26.84
CA LYS A 125 -11.43 5.76 27.67
C LYS A 125 -12.45 6.88 27.89
N GLY A 126 -13.68 6.69 27.40
CA GLY A 126 -14.80 7.60 27.67
C GLY A 126 -14.51 9.06 27.28
N GLY A 127 -13.91 9.27 26.11
CA GLY A 127 -13.50 10.60 25.62
C GLY A 127 -12.20 11.16 26.24
N LYS A 128 -11.63 10.52 27.27
CA LYS A 128 -10.31 10.89 27.80
C LYS A 128 -9.21 10.10 27.10
N THR A 129 -8.12 10.78 26.77
CA THR A 129 -6.89 10.20 26.23
C THR A 129 -5.77 10.40 27.23
N THR A 130 -5.04 9.33 27.55
CA THR A 130 -3.82 9.37 28.38
C THR A 130 -2.69 8.65 27.66
N ALA A 131 -1.49 9.21 27.70
CA ALA A 131 -0.30 8.63 27.09
C ALA A 131 0.66 8.09 28.16
N LYS A 132 1.35 6.98 27.88
CA LYS A 132 2.46 6.46 28.67
C LYS A 132 3.68 6.30 27.77
N ARG A 133 4.70 7.12 28.01
CA ARG A 133 6.00 6.99 27.33
C ARG A 133 6.63 5.62 27.61
N LEU A 134 7.12 4.98 26.55
CA LEU A 134 7.86 3.72 26.65
C LEU A 134 9.28 3.99 27.20
N PRO A 135 9.92 3.00 27.87
CA PRO A 135 11.30 3.13 28.31
C PRO A 135 12.28 3.51 27.18
N PRO A 136 13.35 4.29 27.45
CA PRO A 136 14.40 4.56 26.48
C PRO A 136 14.98 3.28 25.89
N GLY A 137 15.33 3.30 24.60
CA GLY A 137 15.88 2.13 23.88
C GLY A 137 14.87 1.05 23.51
N ILE A 138 13.57 1.25 23.75
CA ILE A 138 12.50 0.36 23.24
C ILE A 138 12.24 0.59 21.74
N VAL A 139 12.46 1.80 21.25
CA VAL A 139 12.43 2.16 19.82
C VAL A 139 13.78 2.75 19.42
N LYS A 140 14.20 2.46 18.18
CA LYS A 140 15.41 3.01 17.55
C LYS A 140 15.03 4.03 16.46
N ASP A 141 14.06 3.64 15.65
CA ASP A 141 13.60 4.28 14.43
C ASP A 141 12.07 4.09 14.31
N PHE A 142 11.51 4.32 13.12
CA PHE A 142 10.07 4.22 12.86
C PHE A 142 9.60 2.85 12.34
N ALA A 143 10.51 1.89 12.16
CA ALA A 143 10.19 0.57 11.59
C ALA A 143 9.50 -0.38 12.58
N GLY A 144 9.53 -0.08 13.89
CA GLY A 144 8.75 -0.81 14.90
C GLY A 144 9.49 -1.05 16.21
N LEU A 145 9.23 -2.21 16.81
CA LEU A 145 9.76 -2.64 18.09
C LEU A 145 10.88 -3.69 17.89
N PRO A 146 12.17 -3.31 17.93
CA PRO A 146 13.29 -4.21 17.62
C PRO A 146 13.48 -5.32 18.65
N GLY A 147 13.74 -6.53 18.14
CA GLY A 147 13.89 -7.76 18.93
C GLY A 147 12.63 -8.11 19.73
N PHE A 148 11.46 -7.97 19.10
CA PHE A 148 10.16 -8.30 19.68
C PHE A 148 9.83 -9.77 19.49
N LEU A 149 10.07 -10.31 18.30
CA LEU A 149 10.03 -11.74 18.09
C LEU A 149 11.41 -12.31 18.45
N GLU A 150 11.45 -13.41 19.19
CA GLU A 150 12.65 -14.21 19.43
C GLU A 150 12.37 -15.62 18.91
N VAL A 151 13.16 -16.08 17.94
CA VAL A 151 13.01 -17.38 17.28
C VAL A 151 14.26 -18.21 17.49
N SER A 152 14.09 -19.49 17.81
CA SER A 152 15.16 -20.50 17.81
C SER A 152 14.79 -21.66 16.90
N PHE A 153 15.71 -22.07 16.03
CA PHE A 153 15.54 -23.18 15.09
C PHE A 153 16.31 -24.39 15.59
N THR A 154 15.63 -25.53 15.74
CA THR A 154 16.26 -26.82 16.04
C THR A 154 16.14 -27.78 14.88
N ASN A 155 17.22 -28.47 14.52
CA ASN A 155 17.20 -29.52 13.50
C ASN A 155 16.50 -30.81 14.00
N ALA A 156 16.32 -31.80 13.12
CA ALA A 156 15.73 -33.10 13.46
C ALA A 156 16.48 -33.88 14.56
N ALA A 157 17.76 -33.58 14.82
CA ALA A 157 18.54 -34.16 15.94
C ALA A 157 18.32 -33.42 17.28
N GLY A 158 17.43 -32.41 17.32
CA GLY A 158 17.16 -31.59 18.50
C GLY A 158 18.24 -30.56 18.83
N GLN A 159 19.23 -30.37 17.95
CA GLN A 159 20.28 -29.37 18.12
C GLN A 159 19.78 -28.02 17.65
N GLU A 160 20.00 -26.97 18.44
CA GLU A 160 19.75 -25.59 18.02
C GLU A 160 20.80 -25.19 16.97
N VAL A 161 20.34 -24.84 15.77
CA VAL A 161 21.19 -24.49 14.62
C VAL A 161 21.23 -23.00 14.32
N ALA A 162 20.17 -22.27 14.67
CA ALA A 162 20.07 -20.83 14.47
C ALA A 162 19.18 -20.16 15.53
N LYS A 163 19.43 -18.88 15.76
CA LYS A 163 18.61 -17.97 16.57
C LYS A 163 18.48 -16.66 15.84
N ASP A 164 17.30 -16.06 15.88
CA ASP A 164 17.02 -14.77 15.26
C ASP A 164 16.08 -13.89 16.12
N LYS A 165 16.08 -12.58 15.84
CA LYS A 165 15.30 -11.57 16.55
C LYS A 165 14.64 -10.55 15.63
N GLY A 166 13.40 -10.81 15.25
CA GLY A 166 12.60 -9.92 14.40
C GLY A 166 12.16 -8.60 15.06
N THR A 167 12.05 -7.56 14.24
CA THR A 167 11.40 -6.29 14.57
C THR A 167 9.90 -6.39 14.34
N PHE A 168 9.08 -6.04 15.33
CA PHE A 168 7.63 -6.05 15.22
C PHE A 168 7.11 -4.66 14.87
N CYS A 169 6.59 -4.52 13.65
CA CYS A 169 5.79 -3.37 13.25
C CYS A 169 4.32 -3.61 13.62
N PRO A 170 3.69 -2.82 14.51
CA PRO A 170 2.28 -3.04 14.87
C PRO A 170 1.30 -2.83 13.71
N ASN A 171 1.69 -2.08 12.67
CA ASN A 171 0.86 -1.83 11.49
C ASN A 171 1.02 -2.91 10.40
N ASN A 172 1.84 -3.94 10.63
CA ASN A 172 2.20 -4.92 9.62
C ASN A 172 1.04 -5.88 9.29
N ALA A 173 0.63 -5.90 8.02
CA ALA A 173 -0.36 -6.83 7.45
C ALA A 173 -1.53 -7.16 8.41
N SER A 174 -2.13 -6.10 8.99
CA SER A 174 -3.15 -6.26 10.03
C SER A 174 -4.45 -6.78 9.43
N GLY A 175 -4.95 -7.90 9.98
CA GLY A 175 -6.16 -8.58 9.52
C GLY A 175 -7.21 -8.73 10.63
N ARG A 176 -8.49 -8.61 10.24
CA ARG A 176 -9.65 -8.82 11.11
C ARG A 176 -9.80 -10.32 11.45
N ILE A 177 -9.72 -10.69 12.73
CA ILE A 177 -9.80 -12.10 13.18
C ILE A 177 -11.17 -12.50 13.76
N ARG A 178 -12.13 -11.57 13.88
CA ARG A 178 -13.50 -11.90 14.34
C ARG A 178 -14.62 -11.21 13.55
N PRO A 179 -15.80 -11.85 13.43
CA PRO A 179 -16.99 -11.25 12.81
C PRO A 179 -17.61 -10.04 13.53
N ASP A 180 -17.22 -9.73 14.78
CA ASP A 180 -17.71 -8.59 15.57
C ASP A 180 -16.77 -7.37 15.57
N ALA A 181 -15.52 -7.54 15.11
CA ALA A 181 -14.52 -6.48 15.06
C ALA A 181 -14.83 -5.43 13.97
N PRO A 182 -14.22 -4.22 13.98
CA PRO A 182 -14.33 -3.26 12.88
C PRO A 182 -14.02 -3.89 11.52
N ALA A 183 -14.71 -3.45 10.46
CA ALA A 183 -14.51 -3.97 9.10
C ALA A 183 -13.24 -3.41 8.43
N THR A 184 -12.76 -2.25 8.88
CA THR A 184 -11.56 -1.56 8.43
C THR A 184 -10.74 -1.11 9.64
N SER A 185 -9.43 -0.95 9.47
CA SER A 185 -8.55 -0.34 10.47
C SER A 185 -8.65 1.18 10.44
N HIS A 186 -8.60 1.85 11.59
CA HIS A 186 -8.36 3.30 11.63
C HIS A 186 -6.86 3.62 11.52
N PHE A 187 -5.97 2.71 11.92
CA PHE A 187 -4.52 2.92 11.92
C PHE A 187 -3.89 2.76 10.53
N PRO A 188 -2.76 3.44 10.22
CA PRO A 188 -2.07 3.31 8.95
C PRO A 188 -1.67 1.88 8.62
N GLU A 189 -1.49 1.61 7.32
CA GLU A 189 -0.90 0.37 6.82
C GLU A 189 0.63 0.49 6.80
N GLY A 190 1.33 -0.48 7.41
CA GLY A 190 2.79 -0.47 7.52
C GLY A 190 3.39 0.54 8.52
N CYS A 191 4.66 0.34 8.86
CA CYS A 191 5.45 1.24 9.69
C CYS A 191 6.50 1.95 8.82
N PRO A 192 6.75 3.26 9.00
CA PRO A 192 7.63 3.99 8.09
C PRO A 192 9.09 3.50 8.14
N THR A 193 9.66 3.23 6.97
CA THR A 193 11.07 2.88 6.78
C THR A 193 11.93 4.09 6.40
N ASN A 194 11.33 5.17 5.90
CA ASN A 194 12.06 6.37 5.50
C ASN A 194 12.89 6.96 6.66
N PRO A 195 14.22 7.13 6.49
CA PRO A 195 15.12 7.54 7.56
C PRO A 195 14.87 8.97 8.06
N PHE A 196 14.11 9.79 7.33
CA PHE A 196 13.76 11.18 7.64
C PHE A 196 12.33 11.40 8.19
N THR A 197 11.54 10.33 8.39
CA THR A 197 10.24 10.34 9.12
C THR A 197 10.31 11.10 10.45
N LEU A 198 9.38 12.01 10.73
CA LEU A 198 9.31 12.79 11.97
C LEU A 198 8.26 12.24 12.94
N GLY A 199 7.17 11.64 12.43
CA GLY A 199 6.08 11.13 13.25
C GLY A 199 5.28 10.01 12.60
N SER A 200 4.85 9.05 13.42
CA SER A 200 4.01 7.94 12.99
C SER A 200 2.98 7.61 14.07
N VAL A 201 1.88 6.99 13.64
CA VAL A 201 0.92 6.34 14.54
C VAL A 201 0.96 4.85 14.24
N TRP A 202 1.30 4.08 15.26
CA TRP A 202 1.23 2.62 15.18
C TRP A 202 0.01 2.13 15.92
N GLY A 203 -0.72 1.15 15.40
CA GLY A 203 -1.82 0.54 16.12
C GLY A 203 -2.48 -0.63 15.43
N VAL A 204 -3.29 -1.35 16.21
CA VAL A 204 -4.06 -2.51 15.77
C VAL A 204 -5.44 -2.41 16.40
N GLU A 205 -6.45 -2.66 15.59
CA GLU A 205 -7.85 -2.66 16.03
C GLU A 205 -8.16 -3.76 17.04
N LYS A 206 -9.22 -3.55 17.82
CA LYS A 206 -9.79 -4.60 18.67
C LYS A 206 -10.36 -5.73 17.81
N GLY A 207 -9.97 -6.96 18.10
CA GLY A 207 -10.40 -8.16 17.37
C GLY A 207 -9.70 -8.31 16.01
N TRP A 208 -8.53 -7.70 15.86
CA TRP A 208 -7.62 -7.87 14.73
C TRP A 208 -6.31 -8.54 15.20
N ALA A 209 -5.51 -8.98 14.25
CA ALA A 209 -4.16 -9.47 14.49
C ALA A 209 -3.21 -8.93 13.42
N THR A 210 -1.97 -8.64 13.81
CA THR A 210 -0.90 -8.13 12.94
C THR A 210 0.17 -9.19 12.77
N ASN A 211 0.73 -9.33 11.57
CA ASN A 211 1.78 -10.29 11.29
C ASN A 211 3.05 -9.90 12.07
N ALA A 212 3.58 -10.86 12.82
CA ALA A 212 4.76 -10.70 13.67
C ALA A 212 6.02 -11.37 13.11
N SER A 213 5.88 -12.17 12.05
CA SER A 213 6.98 -12.91 11.41
C SER A 213 7.88 -12.03 10.53
N SER A 214 7.32 -11.00 9.88
CA SER A 214 8.07 -9.96 9.17
C SER A 214 8.14 -8.70 10.05
N ILE A 215 9.18 -7.85 10.00
CA ILE A 215 9.99 -7.42 8.85
C ILE A 215 11.48 -7.28 9.25
N ASP A 216 12.36 -8.12 8.70
CA ASP A 216 13.80 -7.84 8.56
C ASP A 216 14.30 -8.46 7.24
N TYR A 217 13.82 -7.90 6.11
CA TYR A 217 14.22 -8.33 4.76
C TYR A 217 15.71 -8.10 4.45
N GLU A 218 16.46 -7.47 5.35
CA GLU A 218 17.92 -7.29 5.22
C GLU A 218 18.71 -8.48 5.78
N LYS A 219 18.06 -9.40 6.53
CA LYS A 219 18.71 -10.50 7.25
C LYS A 219 17.94 -11.81 7.08
N PRO A 220 18.08 -12.51 5.93
CA PRO A 220 17.60 -13.87 5.82
C PRO A 220 18.33 -14.80 6.80
N VAL A 221 17.63 -15.84 7.27
CA VAL A 221 18.22 -16.82 8.19
C VAL A 221 19.00 -17.85 7.40
N ASP A 222 20.26 -18.10 7.77
CA ASP A 222 21.07 -19.13 7.11
C ASP A 222 20.67 -20.54 7.58
N LEU A 223 19.60 -21.08 6.98
CA LEU A 223 19.17 -22.46 7.15
C LEU A 223 19.52 -23.27 5.88
N PRO A 224 20.35 -24.31 5.96
CA PRO A 224 20.55 -25.27 4.87
C PRO A 224 19.25 -26.02 4.51
N VAL A 225 19.21 -26.64 3.34
CA VAL A 225 18.14 -27.57 2.94
C VAL A 225 17.94 -28.66 4.00
N GLY A 226 16.71 -28.86 4.47
CA GLY A 226 16.40 -29.79 5.56
C GLY A 226 15.15 -29.44 6.35
N GLU A 227 14.88 -30.22 7.40
CA GLU A 227 13.73 -30.03 8.30
C GLU A 227 14.16 -29.48 9.67
N TYR A 228 13.41 -28.48 10.13
CA TYR A 228 13.64 -27.79 11.40
C TYR A 228 12.33 -27.61 12.17
N THR A 229 12.44 -27.29 13.46
CA THR A 229 11.36 -26.73 14.27
C THR A 229 11.75 -25.33 14.70
N ALA A 230 10.99 -24.33 14.24
CA ALA A 230 11.07 -22.97 14.74
C ALA A 230 10.22 -22.85 16.00
N LYS A 231 10.86 -22.48 17.12
CA LYS A 231 10.17 -22.13 18.35
C LYS A 231 10.14 -20.61 18.46
N VAL A 232 8.94 -20.04 18.47
CA VAL A 232 8.72 -18.59 18.41
C VAL A 232 8.25 -18.10 19.78
N SER A 233 8.71 -16.92 20.21
CA SER A 233 8.20 -16.27 21.42
C SER A 233 8.32 -14.75 21.34
N VAL A 234 7.51 -14.02 22.11
CA VAL A 234 7.70 -12.57 22.28
C VAL A 234 8.81 -12.33 23.31
N GLY A 235 9.80 -11.50 23.00
CA GLY A 235 10.93 -11.22 23.88
C GLY A 235 10.53 -10.70 25.26
N LYS A 236 11.20 -11.15 26.33
CA LYS A 236 10.78 -10.93 27.73
C LYS A 236 10.48 -9.46 28.05
N LYS A 237 11.29 -8.53 27.55
CA LYS A 237 11.12 -7.08 27.77
C LYS A 237 9.72 -6.57 27.33
N TYR A 238 9.16 -7.12 26.27
CA TYR A 238 7.84 -6.76 25.76
C TYR A 238 6.71 -7.50 26.46
N ARG A 239 6.93 -8.77 26.85
CA ARG A 239 5.99 -9.51 27.71
C ARG A 239 5.75 -8.78 29.03
N ASP A 240 6.83 -8.34 29.68
CA ASP A 240 6.76 -7.56 30.92
C ASP A 240 6.10 -6.17 30.71
N LEU A 241 6.43 -5.48 29.60
CA LEU A 241 5.96 -4.12 29.30
C LEU A 241 4.46 -4.05 28.94
N PHE A 242 3.97 -5.02 28.17
CA PHE A 242 2.61 -5.05 27.63
C PHE A 242 1.72 -6.17 28.21
N ALA A 243 2.20 -6.91 29.20
CA ALA A 243 1.52 -8.06 29.81
C ALA A 243 1.14 -9.17 28.81
N ILE A 244 2.00 -9.43 27.81
CA ILE A 244 1.81 -10.51 26.83
C ILE A 244 2.14 -11.86 27.50
N PRO A 245 1.27 -12.88 27.41
CA PRO A 245 1.58 -14.23 27.89
C PRO A 245 2.87 -14.79 27.28
N ASN A 246 3.57 -15.64 28.02
CA ASN A 246 4.72 -16.39 27.48
C ASN A 246 4.25 -17.61 26.67
N ASP A 247 3.37 -17.37 25.69
CA ASP A 247 3.04 -18.37 24.68
C ASP A 247 4.26 -18.61 23.79
N GLN A 248 4.55 -19.88 23.49
CA GLN A 248 5.73 -20.30 22.74
C GLN A 248 5.36 -21.30 21.64
N PRO A 249 4.61 -20.89 20.60
CA PRO A 249 4.22 -21.77 19.51
C PRO A 249 5.45 -22.34 18.78
N THR A 250 5.30 -23.57 18.31
CA THR A 250 6.29 -24.28 17.49
C THR A 250 5.75 -24.49 16.09
N VAL A 251 6.52 -24.11 15.08
CA VAL A 251 6.19 -24.24 13.66
C VAL A 251 7.27 -25.12 13.03
N LYS A 252 6.88 -26.16 12.29
CA LYS A 252 7.83 -26.96 11.49
C LYS A 252 8.25 -26.13 10.28
N VAL A 253 9.54 -26.13 9.96
CA VAL A 253 10.10 -25.40 8.82
C VAL A 253 10.82 -26.39 7.92
N THR A 254 10.34 -26.54 6.70
CA THR A 254 11.00 -27.34 5.67
C THR A 254 11.69 -26.40 4.68
N VAL A 255 13.01 -26.50 4.58
CA VAL A 255 13.81 -25.74 3.61
C VAL A 255 14.11 -26.64 2.41
N LEU A 256 13.69 -26.22 1.22
CA LEU A 256 13.94 -26.89 -0.05
C LEU A 256 14.98 -26.13 -0.87
N SER A 257 15.71 -26.81 -1.75
CA SER A 257 16.48 -26.14 -2.81
C SER A 257 15.55 -25.68 -3.91
N ALA A 258 15.64 -24.41 -4.34
CA ALA A 258 15.05 -24.00 -5.61
C ALA A 258 15.70 -24.77 -6.77
N SER A 259 14.89 -25.17 -7.77
CA SER A 259 15.36 -25.91 -8.95
C SER A 259 15.56 -24.99 -10.15
N GLU A 260 16.71 -25.10 -10.83
CA GLU A 260 17.09 -24.22 -11.97
C GLU A 260 16.33 -24.49 -13.28
N GLU A 261 15.48 -25.52 -13.37
CA GLU A 261 14.71 -25.85 -14.57
C GLU A 261 13.35 -25.11 -14.63
N GLY A 262 13.30 -23.95 -15.30
CA GLY A 262 12.01 -23.30 -15.52
C GLY A 262 12.01 -21.84 -15.97
N GLY A 263 12.80 -21.48 -16.99
CA GLY A 263 12.71 -20.16 -17.65
C GLY A 263 11.38 -19.99 -18.41
N GLY A 264 10.26 -19.89 -17.69
CA GLY A 264 8.91 -19.83 -18.26
C GLY A 264 7.80 -20.22 -17.29
N SER A 265 7.26 -19.20 -16.58
CA SER A 265 5.95 -19.21 -15.93
C SER A 265 5.73 -20.08 -14.68
N SER A 266 6.19 -19.62 -13.52
CA SER A 266 5.56 -19.91 -12.22
C SER A 266 5.75 -18.78 -11.19
N GLY A 267 5.07 -17.66 -11.41
CA GLY A 267 4.80 -16.70 -10.32
C GLY A 267 3.62 -17.19 -9.49
N GLY A 268 3.90 -17.94 -8.42
CA GLY A 268 2.87 -18.46 -7.49
C GLY A 268 3.42 -19.59 -6.63
N GLY A 269 3.05 -19.59 -5.33
CA GLY A 269 3.65 -20.46 -4.32
C GLY A 269 3.50 -21.96 -4.58
N GLY A 270 4.49 -22.74 -4.13
CA GLY A 270 4.66 -24.16 -4.44
C GLY A 270 3.45 -25.05 -4.08
N GLY A 271 3.05 -25.88 -5.04
CA GLY A 271 1.93 -26.81 -4.91
C GLY A 271 2.25 -28.08 -4.13
N VAL A 272 1.20 -28.69 -3.56
CA VAL A 272 1.28 -29.91 -2.75
C VAL A 272 1.60 -31.14 -3.61
N GLY A 273 2.76 -31.75 -3.39
CA GLY A 273 3.18 -33.00 -4.04
C GLY A 273 2.44 -34.23 -3.53
N LEU A 274 1.25 -34.52 -4.07
CA LEU A 274 0.52 -35.77 -3.79
C LEU A 274 1.16 -36.98 -4.47
N THR A 275 1.74 -37.89 -3.68
CA THR A 275 2.24 -39.18 -4.18
C THR A 275 1.10 -40.15 -4.49
N ALA A 276 0.55 -40.11 -5.71
CA ALA A 276 -0.35 -41.15 -6.21
C ALA A 276 0.46 -42.32 -6.79
N ARG A 277 0.40 -43.49 -6.14
CA ARG A 277 0.94 -44.74 -6.69
C ARG A 277 0.02 -45.28 -7.79
N SER A 278 0.51 -45.42 -9.02
CA SER A 278 -0.11 -46.28 -10.03
C SER A 278 0.94 -46.99 -10.88
N SER A 279 0.89 -48.32 -10.85
CA SER A 279 1.78 -49.23 -11.56
C SER A 279 1.18 -49.70 -12.88
N ALA A 280 2.01 -49.78 -13.93
CA ALA A 280 1.79 -50.50 -15.21
C ALA A 280 0.63 -49.98 -16.10
N HIS A 281 0.77 -49.83 -17.43
CA HIS A 281 1.33 -50.77 -18.39
C HIS A 281 1.90 -50.08 -19.66
N GLN A 282 2.51 -50.88 -20.53
CA GLN A 282 3.17 -50.48 -21.79
C GLN A 282 2.19 -50.13 -22.93
N GLY A 283 2.68 -49.38 -23.92
CA GLY A 283 2.76 -49.97 -25.28
C GLY A 283 2.07 -49.27 -26.47
N GLY A 284 2.78 -48.30 -27.09
CA GLY A 284 2.95 -48.22 -28.56
C GLY A 284 1.81 -47.66 -29.45
N GLY A 285 2.20 -47.11 -30.60
CA GLY A 285 1.28 -46.81 -31.72
C GLY A 285 1.58 -45.53 -32.51
N HIS A 286 2.41 -45.61 -33.55
CA HIS A 286 2.53 -44.54 -34.57
C HIS A 286 1.28 -44.49 -35.49
N GLY A 287 0.95 -43.31 -36.01
CA GLY A 287 -0.03 -43.15 -37.10
C GLY A 287 -0.12 -41.72 -37.65
N THR A 288 0.14 -41.54 -38.94
CA THR A 288 0.28 -40.25 -39.63
C THR A 288 -0.84 -39.99 -40.67
N THR A 289 -0.97 -38.73 -41.12
CA THR A 289 -1.47 -38.22 -42.44
C THR A 289 -2.86 -37.53 -42.60
N HIS A 290 -2.78 -36.22 -42.92
CA HIS A 290 -3.39 -35.41 -44.02
C HIS A 290 -4.90 -35.32 -44.37
N GLY A 291 -5.36 -34.07 -44.59
CA GLY A 291 -6.42 -33.65 -45.54
C GLY A 291 -7.71 -33.06 -44.90
N ALA A 292 -7.90 -31.74 -44.72
CA ALA A 292 -8.34 -30.70 -45.70
C ALA A 292 -9.79 -30.88 -46.22
N HIS A 293 -10.71 -29.90 -46.34
CA HIS A 293 -10.72 -28.42 -46.24
C HIS A 293 -12.05 -27.89 -45.66
N GLY A 294 -12.11 -26.63 -45.21
CA GLY A 294 -13.38 -25.91 -44.96
C GLY A 294 -13.15 -24.51 -44.36
N ALA A 295 -13.20 -23.45 -45.18
CA ALA A 295 -12.97 -22.08 -44.74
C ALA A 295 -14.27 -21.37 -44.29
N HIS A 296 -14.16 -20.41 -43.35
CA HIS A 296 -14.65 -19.03 -43.51
C HIS A 296 -14.38 -18.14 -42.28
N ALA A 297 -14.31 -16.82 -42.54
CA ALA A 297 -14.26 -15.69 -41.61
C ALA A 297 -12.97 -15.46 -40.80
N ALA A 298 -12.39 -14.27 -40.98
CA ALA A 298 -11.15 -13.83 -40.35
C ALA A 298 -11.41 -12.76 -39.27
N HIS A 299 -10.63 -12.81 -38.20
CA HIS A 299 -10.28 -11.63 -37.41
C HIS A 299 -8.75 -11.55 -37.36
N GLY A 300 -8.20 -10.34 -37.56
CA GLY A 300 -6.79 -10.14 -37.81
C GLY A 300 -5.92 -10.44 -36.59
N ALA A 301 -4.87 -11.23 -36.79
CA ALA A 301 -3.84 -11.43 -35.79
C ALA A 301 -3.03 -10.14 -35.58
N GLN A 302 -3.13 -9.54 -34.39
CA GLN A 302 -2.07 -8.65 -33.92
C GLN A 302 -0.82 -9.50 -33.69
N GLN A 303 0.29 -9.06 -34.28
CA GLN A 303 1.60 -9.69 -34.08
C GLN A 303 1.98 -9.54 -32.61
N SER A 304 2.17 -10.66 -31.93
CA SER A 304 2.68 -10.71 -30.56
C SER A 304 4.09 -10.12 -30.52
N ALA A 305 4.22 -8.96 -29.86
CA ALA A 305 5.52 -8.34 -29.59
C ALA A 305 6.38 -9.27 -28.72
N PRO A 306 7.72 -9.26 -28.89
CA PRO A 306 8.59 -10.19 -28.18
C PRO A 306 8.59 -9.91 -26.67
N HIS A 307 8.43 -10.97 -25.87
CA HIS A 307 8.53 -10.89 -24.42
C HIS A 307 9.97 -10.58 -23.97
N ALA A 308 10.21 -9.36 -23.51
CA ALA A 308 11.45 -9.00 -22.84
C ALA A 308 11.45 -9.57 -21.41
N GLY A 309 12.29 -10.57 -21.16
CA GLY A 309 12.56 -11.05 -19.80
C GLY A 309 13.43 -10.05 -19.07
N HIS A 310 12.91 -9.44 -17.99
CA HIS A 310 13.67 -8.51 -17.16
C HIS A 310 13.99 -9.12 -15.80
N LEU A 311 15.29 -9.16 -15.51
CA LEU A 311 15.93 -9.73 -14.33
C LEU A 311 15.31 -9.26 -13.00
N TYR A 312 15.13 -10.18 -12.06
CA TYR A 312 14.89 -9.87 -10.66
C TYR A 312 16.23 -9.73 -9.92
N GLY A 313 16.85 -8.55 -10.04
CA GLY A 313 17.75 -8.03 -9.00
C GLY A 313 16.95 -7.22 -7.96
N PRO A 314 17.60 -6.60 -6.96
CA PRO A 314 16.93 -5.84 -5.91
C PRO A 314 16.32 -4.54 -6.46
N ARG A 315 15.10 -4.63 -6.97
CA ARG A 315 14.26 -3.47 -7.34
C ARG A 315 13.80 -2.81 -6.04
N GLY A 316 14.57 -1.83 -5.58
CA GLY A 316 14.41 -1.24 -4.26
C GLY A 316 13.04 -0.59 -4.03
N ALA A 317 12.51 -0.79 -2.81
CA ALA A 317 11.46 -0.06 -2.08
C ALA A 317 10.08 0.23 -2.74
N ASP A 318 9.95 0.18 -4.06
CA ASP A 318 8.89 0.88 -4.79
C ASP A 318 7.83 -0.04 -5.41
N MET A 319 7.86 -1.33 -5.08
CA MET A 319 6.63 -2.14 -5.09
C MET A 319 6.11 -2.19 -3.65
N PRO A 320 4.83 -1.88 -3.38
CA PRO A 320 4.24 -2.31 -2.12
C PRO A 320 4.45 -3.82 -2.01
N THR A 321 4.82 -4.31 -0.83
CA THR A 321 4.91 -5.75 -0.59
C THR A 321 3.54 -6.35 -0.93
N VAL A 322 3.43 -7.01 -2.08
CA VAL A 322 2.17 -7.61 -2.53
C VAL A 322 1.72 -8.50 -1.39
N PRO A 323 0.54 -8.26 -0.77
CA PRO A 323 0.14 -9.02 0.40
C PRO A 323 0.21 -10.50 0.06
N ALA A 324 1.02 -11.25 0.81
CA ALA A 324 1.24 -12.66 0.52
C ALA A 324 -0.14 -13.34 0.42
N PHE A 325 -0.40 -14.00 -0.72
CA PHE A 325 -1.68 -14.66 -0.94
C PHE A 325 -1.97 -15.56 0.26
N PRO A 326 -3.19 -15.50 0.84
CA PRO A 326 -3.54 -16.38 1.95
C PRO A 326 -3.19 -17.83 1.60
N ASN A 327 -2.35 -18.48 2.42
CA ASN A 327 -1.82 -19.82 2.13
C ASN A 327 -2.93 -20.80 1.71
N ALA A 328 -4.10 -20.73 2.36
CA ALA A 328 -5.29 -21.52 2.03
C ALA A 328 -5.86 -21.33 0.60
N LEU A 329 -5.44 -20.30 -0.16
CA LEU A 329 -5.78 -20.06 -1.57
C LEU A 329 -4.67 -20.53 -2.52
N VAL A 330 -3.42 -20.53 -2.06
CA VAL A 330 -2.26 -21.17 -2.70
C VAL A 330 -2.43 -22.70 -2.64
N ASP A 331 -2.72 -23.25 -1.46
CA ASP A 331 -2.99 -24.67 -1.20
C ASP A 331 -4.11 -25.25 -2.09
N ARG A 332 -5.05 -24.40 -2.53
CA ARG A 332 -6.18 -24.76 -3.39
C ARG A 332 -5.91 -24.58 -4.89
N GLY A 333 -4.71 -24.10 -5.28
CA GLY A 333 -4.38 -23.76 -6.66
C GLY A 333 -5.19 -22.57 -7.24
N THR A 334 -5.86 -21.80 -6.38
CA THR A 334 -6.78 -20.72 -6.79
C THR A 334 -6.15 -19.33 -6.84
N ALA A 335 -4.90 -19.19 -6.37
CA ALA A 335 -4.19 -17.90 -6.33
C ALA A 335 -4.03 -17.20 -7.69
N HIS A 336 -4.15 -17.93 -8.80
CA HIS A 336 -3.99 -17.39 -10.17
C HIS A 336 -5.26 -16.77 -10.79
N HIS A 337 -6.43 -16.86 -10.13
CA HIS A 337 -7.73 -16.62 -10.77
C HIS A 337 -8.73 -15.79 -9.97
N LEU A 338 -8.28 -15.08 -8.92
CA LEU A 338 -9.20 -14.33 -8.06
C LEU A 338 -9.68 -13.04 -8.73
N GLY A 339 -8.77 -12.25 -9.30
CA GLY A 339 -9.02 -10.83 -9.50
C GLY A 339 -9.18 -10.11 -8.17
N ASP A 340 -9.02 -8.80 -8.18
CA ASP A 340 -9.33 -7.98 -7.00
C ASP A 340 -10.81 -8.08 -6.57
N GLY A 341 -11.05 -8.17 -5.26
CA GLY A 341 -12.38 -8.18 -4.66
C GLY A 341 -12.45 -7.41 -3.34
N PRO A 342 -13.63 -7.33 -2.70
CA PRO A 342 -13.75 -6.77 -1.37
C PRO A 342 -12.84 -7.53 -0.37
N GLY A 343 -11.86 -6.83 0.19
CA GLY A 343 -10.93 -7.39 1.18
C GLY A 343 -9.74 -8.19 0.62
N HIS A 344 -9.47 -8.17 -0.69
CA HIS A 344 -8.23 -8.71 -1.27
C HIS A 344 -7.89 -8.06 -2.62
N THR A 345 -6.60 -7.91 -2.89
CA THR A 345 -6.04 -7.63 -4.22
C THR A 345 -5.09 -8.76 -4.60
N ASP A 346 -5.02 -9.10 -5.89
CA ASP A 346 -4.05 -10.04 -6.44
C ASP A 346 -2.86 -9.31 -7.12
N GLY A 347 -2.77 -7.98 -6.94
CA GLY A 347 -1.80 -7.12 -7.60
C GLY A 347 -2.12 -6.82 -9.07
N SER A 348 -3.20 -7.36 -9.64
CA SER A 348 -3.53 -7.15 -11.06
C SER A 348 -4.25 -5.83 -11.36
N ARG A 349 -4.88 -5.20 -10.36
CA ARG A 349 -5.32 -3.81 -10.51
C ARG A 349 -4.21 -2.86 -10.08
N VAL A 350 -3.68 -2.18 -11.09
CA VAL A 350 -3.43 -0.74 -11.03
C VAL A 350 -4.62 -0.10 -10.30
N ALA A 351 -4.42 0.38 -9.06
CA ALA A 351 -5.46 1.12 -8.36
C ALA A 351 -5.86 2.30 -9.25
N PRO A 352 -7.15 2.47 -9.59
CA PRO A 352 -7.53 3.46 -10.61
C PRO A 352 -7.14 4.84 -10.12
N GLY A 353 -6.17 5.44 -10.81
CA GLY A 353 -5.58 6.74 -10.46
C GLY A 353 -6.65 7.78 -10.19
N LEU A 354 -6.35 8.70 -9.27
CA LEU A 354 -7.31 9.70 -8.81
C LEU A 354 -7.94 10.45 -9.99
N LYS A 355 -9.26 10.62 -9.94
CA LYS A 355 -10.00 11.23 -11.05
C LYS A 355 -9.84 12.75 -11.02
N ALA A 356 -9.24 13.30 -12.08
CA ALA A 356 -9.26 14.72 -12.39
C ALA A 356 -10.70 15.26 -12.49
N ALA A 357 -10.86 16.57 -12.36
CA ALA A 357 -12.14 17.22 -12.60
C ALA A 357 -12.63 16.91 -14.02
N ALA A 358 -13.92 16.58 -14.18
CA ALA A 358 -14.49 16.11 -15.44
C ALA A 358 -14.37 17.10 -16.62
N LYS A 359 -14.02 18.36 -16.33
CA LYS A 359 -13.67 19.40 -17.30
C LYS A 359 -12.56 20.26 -16.71
N ARG A 360 -11.69 20.76 -17.58
CA ARG A 360 -10.74 21.83 -17.28
C ARG A 360 -11.46 23.00 -16.58
N PRO A 361 -10.90 23.60 -15.52
CA PRO A 361 -11.59 24.63 -14.75
C PRO A 361 -11.76 25.90 -15.58
N THR A 362 -12.93 26.53 -15.46
CA THR A 362 -13.33 27.73 -16.21
C THR A 362 -13.77 28.84 -15.26
N GLY A 363 -13.69 30.09 -15.74
CA GLY A 363 -13.99 31.29 -14.95
C GLY A 363 -12.71 31.98 -14.46
N ARG A 364 -12.83 32.72 -13.35
CA ARG A 364 -11.72 33.47 -12.77
C ARG A 364 -10.89 32.56 -11.87
N ALA A 365 -9.65 32.27 -12.28
CA ALA A 365 -8.64 31.67 -11.41
C ALA A 365 -8.43 32.53 -10.15
N GLY A 366 -8.23 31.87 -9.01
CA GLY A 366 -8.12 32.53 -7.72
C GLY A 366 -7.75 31.58 -6.60
N VAL A 367 -6.84 32.05 -5.75
CA VAL A 367 -6.38 31.41 -4.52
C VAL A 367 -7.08 32.14 -3.36
N PRO A 368 -8.14 31.57 -2.74
CA PRO A 368 -8.85 32.28 -1.68
C PRO A 368 -7.95 32.45 -0.45
N ALA A 369 -7.87 33.67 0.08
CA ALA A 369 -6.88 34.02 1.12
C ALA A 369 -7.01 33.19 2.42
N ASN A 370 -8.22 32.78 2.77
CA ASN A 370 -8.54 32.09 4.04
C ASN A 370 -8.74 30.57 3.86
N VAL A 371 -8.24 29.98 2.76
CA VAL A 371 -8.36 28.55 2.49
C VAL A 371 -7.03 27.86 2.81
N PRO A 372 -7.04 26.68 3.48
CA PRO A 372 -5.82 25.96 3.79
C PRO A 372 -5.09 25.54 2.51
N LYS A 373 -3.76 25.49 2.60
CA LYS A 373 -2.84 25.14 1.50
C LYS A 373 -1.90 24.03 1.97
N PRO A 374 -1.18 23.35 1.06
CA PRO A 374 -0.05 22.51 1.43
C PRO A 374 1.11 23.32 2.03
N ASP A 375 2.08 22.60 2.60
CA ASP A 375 3.36 23.11 3.08
C ASP A 375 4.44 22.10 2.68
N LEU A 376 5.01 22.26 1.49
CA LEU A 376 5.99 21.34 0.93
C LEU A 376 7.35 21.57 1.55
N ARG A 377 7.96 20.48 2.01
CA ARG A 377 9.26 20.49 2.66
C ARG A 377 10.12 19.40 2.03
N SER A 378 11.33 19.76 1.62
CA SER A 378 12.30 18.78 1.19
C SER A 378 12.95 18.10 2.39
N LEU A 379 13.26 16.81 2.25
CA LEU A 379 14.12 16.08 3.19
C LEU A 379 15.57 16.07 2.64
N PRO A 380 16.59 15.95 3.51
CA PRO A 380 17.95 15.72 3.04
C PRO A 380 18.02 14.43 2.22
N ALA A 381 18.86 14.40 1.18
CA ALA A 381 19.06 13.19 0.38
C ALA A 381 19.67 12.03 1.20
N TRP A 382 19.41 10.80 0.79
CA TRP A 382 20.01 9.57 1.33
C TRP A 382 20.19 8.53 0.23
N ASP A 383 20.62 7.33 0.59
CA ASP A 383 20.97 6.24 -0.30
C ASP A 383 21.94 6.70 -1.40
N ILE A 384 23.00 7.40 -0.99
CA ILE A 384 23.93 8.08 -1.90
C ILE A 384 25.08 7.14 -2.27
N ALA A 385 25.20 6.86 -3.56
CA ALA A 385 26.23 6.01 -4.15
C ALA A 385 26.90 6.68 -5.36
N VAL A 386 28.05 6.14 -5.76
CA VAL A 386 28.61 6.38 -7.10
C VAL A 386 28.19 5.21 -7.99
N THR A 387 27.63 5.50 -9.15
CA THR A 387 27.20 4.53 -10.17
C THR A 387 27.77 4.89 -11.54
N ASP A 388 27.63 4.00 -12.53
CA ASP A 388 27.99 4.19 -13.94
C ASP A 388 26.87 4.81 -14.80
N GLY A 389 25.74 5.17 -14.17
CA GLY A 389 24.59 5.86 -14.77
C GLY A 389 23.37 4.95 -14.95
N GLU A 390 22.21 5.57 -15.17
CA GLU A 390 20.92 4.89 -15.43
C GLU A 390 20.42 5.16 -16.86
N ASP A 391 19.23 4.66 -17.23
CA ASP A 391 18.65 4.94 -18.56
C ASP A 391 18.49 6.46 -18.81
N GLY A 392 19.07 6.94 -19.92
CA GLY A 392 19.16 8.35 -20.29
C GLY A 392 20.47 9.05 -19.89
N ASP A 393 21.31 8.44 -19.05
CA ASP A 393 22.66 8.95 -18.74
C ASP A 393 23.67 8.63 -19.86
N VAL A 394 24.81 9.35 -19.88
CA VAL A 394 25.88 9.17 -20.87
C VAL A 394 26.81 8.04 -20.42
N PRO A 395 26.96 6.94 -21.20
CA PRO A 395 27.80 5.81 -20.79
C PRO A 395 29.27 6.18 -20.59
N GLY A 396 29.93 5.51 -19.63
CA GLY A 396 31.35 5.72 -19.33
C GLY A 396 31.62 7.00 -18.52
N LYS A 397 30.65 7.41 -17.70
CA LYS A 397 30.71 8.54 -16.77
C LYS A 397 30.48 8.07 -15.35
N ASP A 398 30.94 8.84 -14.38
CA ASP A 398 30.70 8.60 -12.97
C ASP A 398 29.52 9.46 -12.49
N TYR A 399 28.49 8.83 -11.97
CA TYR A 399 27.28 9.49 -11.49
C TYR A 399 27.14 9.39 -9.98
N LEU A 400 26.72 10.48 -9.34
CA LEU A 400 26.34 10.49 -7.93
C LEU A 400 24.83 10.30 -7.82
N ALA A 401 24.38 9.06 -7.64
CA ALA A 401 22.98 8.71 -7.44
C ALA A 401 22.53 8.97 -6.00
N PHE A 402 21.24 9.27 -5.78
CA PHE A 402 20.70 9.60 -4.46
C PHE A 402 19.17 9.50 -4.38
N SER A 403 18.63 8.96 -3.30
CA SER A 403 17.21 9.11 -2.97
C SER A 403 16.88 10.53 -2.47
N ALA A 404 15.73 11.07 -2.86
CA ALA A 404 15.23 12.38 -2.44
C ALA A 404 13.72 12.37 -2.18
N ASN A 405 13.24 13.24 -1.29
CA ASN A 405 11.83 13.35 -0.92
C ASN A 405 11.36 14.80 -0.78
N VAL A 406 10.11 15.04 -1.19
CA VAL A 406 9.32 16.21 -0.84
C VAL A 406 8.03 15.76 -0.16
N TRP A 407 7.72 16.31 1.02
CA TRP A 407 6.53 15.94 1.78
C TRP A 407 5.66 17.13 2.14
N ASN A 408 4.37 16.87 2.33
CA ASN A 408 3.38 17.90 2.63
C ASN A 408 3.05 17.94 4.13
N ALA A 409 3.56 18.96 4.83
CA ALA A 409 3.27 19.17 6.25
C ALA A 409 1.86 19.75 6.53
N GLY A 410 1.06 19.98 5.49
CA GLY A 410 -0.33 20.43 5.56
C GLY A 410 -0.50 21.93 5.79
N PRO A 411 -1.69 22.39 6.23
CA PRO A 411 -2.84 21.62 6.73
C PRO A 411 -3.83 21.11 5.66
N ALA A 412 -3.53 21.25 4.36
CA ALA A 412 -4.34 20.70 3.26
C ALA A 412 -3.50 19.85 2.27
N PRO A 413 -4.10 18.89 1.57
CA PRO A 413 -3.43 18.15 0.50
C PRO A 413 -3.04 19.09 -0.65
N LEU A 414 -1.96 18.75 -1.34
CA LEU A 414 -1.68 19.30 -2.66
C LEU A 414 -2.48 18.49 -3.69
N VAL A 415 -3.34 19.15 -4.48
CA VAL A 415 -4.13 18.52 -5.55
C VAL A 415 -3.87 19.25 -6.86
N VAL A 416 -3.37 18.53 -7.87
CA VAL A 416 -3.08 19.08 -9.20
C VAL A 416 -3.77 18.22 -10.26
N ASP A 417 -4.49 18.84 -11.21
CA ASP A 417 -4.92 18.14 -12.43
C ASP A 417 -4.12 18.63 -13.65
N GLY A 418 -3.69 17.68 -14.47
CA GLY A 418 -3.30 17.91 -15.85
C GLY A 418 -4.49 17.79 -16.80
N PHE A 419 -4.55 18.65 -17.82
CA PHE A 419 -5.43 18.46 -18.99
C PHE A 419 -4.64 18.60 -20.29
N ARG A 420 -4.51 17.51 -21.05
CA ARG A 420 -3.85 17.45 -22.36
C ARG A 420 -4.56 18.37 -23.37
N LYS A 421 -3.81 19.14 -24.16
CA LYS A 421 -4.36 19.84 -25.33
C LYS A 421 -4.32 18.92 -26.55
N ALA A 422 -5.25 19.11 -27.49
CA ALA A 422 -5.20 18.41 -28.77
C ALA A 422 -3.90 18.77 -29.52
N GLY A 423 -3.15 17.75 -29.97
CA GLY A 423 -1.93 17.92 -30.76
C GLY A 423 -0.66 18.31 -29.97
N THR A 424 -0.68 18.30 -28.63
CA THR A 424 0.53 18.61 -27.82
C THR A 424 1.00 17.42 -26.99
N GLY A 425 2.31 17.31 -26.78
CA GLY A 425 2.90 16.36 -25.83
C GLY A 425 2.60 16.69 -24.36
N LEU A 426 2.34 17.96 -24.05
CA LEU A 426 2.13 18.46 -22.68
C LEU A 426 0.65 18.51 -22.27
N MET A 427 0.41 18.43 -20.96
CA MET A 427 -0.82 18.88 -20.31
C MET A 427 -0.64 20.27 -19.67
N ASP A 428 -1.70 21.07 -19.62
CA ASP A 428 -1.74 22.23 -18.71
C ASP A 428 -2.10 21.77 -17.30
N ALA A 429 -1.33 22.19 -16.29
CA ALA A 429 -1.55 21.83 -14.90
C ALA A 429 -2.29 22.92 -14.10
N TYR A 430 -3.22 22.52 -13.23
CA TYR A 430 -4.00 23.39 -12.37
C TYR A 430 -3.99 22.86 -10.92
N GLN A 431 -3.59 23.69 -9.97
CA GLN A 431 -3.72 23.40 -8.54
C GLN A 431 -5.13 23.76 -8.06
N TYR A 432 -5.72 22.91 -7.22
CA TYR A 432 -7.06 23.10 -6.65
C TYR A 432 -7.02 23.34 -5.14
N PHE A 433 -8.00 24.12 -4.66
CA PHE A 433 -8.13 24.46 -3.24
C PHE A 433 -9.51 24.04 -2.72
N TYR A 434 -9.52 23.43 -1.54
CA TYR A 434 -10.69 22.84 -0.90
C TYR A 434 -10.91 23.44 0.49
N ASP A 435 -12.18 23.63 0.87
CA ASP A 435 -12.54 24.02 2.24
C ASP A 435 -12.51 22.81 3.19
N ALA A 436 -12.73 23.07 4.48
CA ALA A 436 -12.71 22.04 5.52
C ALA A 436 -13.80 20.95 5.38
N ASN A 437 -14.78 21.14 4.49
CA ASN A 437 -15.81 20.15 4.17
C ASN A 437 -15.49 19.37 2.87
N GLY A 438 -14.30 19.55 2.29
CA GLY A 438 -13.90 18.95 1.02
C GLY A 438 -14.54 19.58 -0.21
N LYS A 439 -15.18 20.76 -0.09
CA LYS A 439 -15.74 21.46 -1.25
C LYS A 439 -14.65 22.27 -1.95
N GLN A 440 -14.52 22.11 -3.26
CA GLN A 440 -13.64 22.95 -4.07
C GLN A 440 -14.09 24.41 -4.03
N VAL A 441 -13.17 25.32 -3.67
CA VAL A 441 -13.42 26.75 -3.46
C VAL A 441 -12.49 27.67 -4.26
N GLY A 442 -11.48 27.11 -4.92
CA GLY A 442 -10.59 27.85 -5.82
C GLY A 442 -9.76 26.94 -6.72
N TYR A 443 -9.06 27.55 -7.67
CA TYR A 443 -8.03 26.90 -8.48
C TYR A 443 -7.06 27.96 -9.05
N THR A 444 -5.85 27.55 -9.40
CA THR A 444 -4.91 28.37 -10.17
C THR A 444 -4.19 27.52 -11.23
N PRO A 445 -3.91 28.06 -12.43
CA PRO A 445 -2.89 27.48 -13.31
C PRO A 445 -1.55 27.40 -12.54
N THR A 446 -0.83 26.29 -12.68
CA THR A 446 0.38 26.03 -11.88
C THR A 446 1.57 25.48 -12.67
N GLY A 447 1.46 25.29 -13.98
CA GLY A 447 2.57 24.81 -14.82
C GLY A 447 2.08 23.83 -15.88
N THR A 448 2.89 22.81 -16.16
CA THR A 448 2.61 21.76 -17.14
C THR A 448 2.87 20.36 -16.56
N MET A 449 2.33 19.35 -17.23
CA MET A 449 2.80 17.96 -17.07
C MET A 449 3.29 17.43 -18.40
N GLU A 450 4.30 16.57 -18.37
CA GLU A 450 4.87 15.88 -19.52
C GLU A 450 4.85 14.37 -19.33
N TRP A 451 4.98 13.63 -20.44
CA TRP A 451 5.05 12.18 -20.42
C TRP A 451 6.52 11.76 -20.45
N ASP A 452 6.96 11.00 -19.45
CA ASP A 452 8.28 10.39 -19.46
C ASP A 452 8.21 9.01 -20.15
N PRO A 453 8.97 8.76 -21.24
CA PRO A 453 8.96 7.49 -21.95
C PRO A 453 10.02 6.50 -21.45
N ARG A 454 10.83 6.85 -20.42
CA ARG A 454 11.90 5.99 -19.91
C ARG A 454 11.33 4.80 -19.13
N ILE A 455 12.01 3.66 -19.20
CA ILE A 455 11.54 2.44 -18.54
C ILE A 455 11.45 2.68 -17.03
N GLY A 456 10.30 2.35 -16.43
CA GLY A 456 10.04 2.60 -15.01
C GLY A 456 9.62 4.04 -14.65
N HIS A 457 9.49 4.95 -15.63
CA HIS A 457 8.84 6.27 -15.48
C HIS A 457 7.71 6.47 -16.49
N GLU A 458 7.11 5.38 -17.01
CA GLU A 458 6.04 5.41 -18.02
C GLU A 458 4.69 5.92 -17.45
N HIS A 459 4.68 7.19 -17.03
CA HIS A 459 3.58 7.93 -16.45
C HIS A 459 3.74 9.44 -16.71
N TRP A 460 2.78 10.25 -16.26
CA TRP A 460 2.90 11.70 -16.34
C TRP A 460 3.69 12.28 -15.16
N HIS A 461 4.40 13.37 -15.43
CA HIS A 461 5.21 14.10 -14.48
C HIS A 461 4.86 15.59 -14.50
N PHE A 462 4.64 16.21 -13.34
CA PHE A 462 4.55 17.66 -13.16
C PHE A 462 5.95 18.32 -13.21
N THR A 463 6.12 19.31 -14.08
CA THR A 463 7.43 19.87 -14.48
C THR A 463 8.05 20.88 -13.50
N ASP A 464 7.36 21.24 -12.41
CA ASP A 464 7.82 22.25 -11.46
C ASP A 464 7.66 21.77 -10.00
N PHE A 465 7.65 20.46 -9.74
CA PHE A 465 7.48 19.92 -8.39
C PHE A 465 8.72 20.11 -7.51
N ALA A 466 9.88 19.71 -8.02
CA ALA A 466 11.15 19.74 -7.30
C ALA A 466 12.32 20.06 -8.24
N SER A 467 13.49 20.36 -7.67
CA SER A 467 14.75 20.52 -8.41
C SER A 467 15.91 20.10 -7.53
N TYR A 468 16.87 19.38 -8.11
CA TYR A 468 18.06 18.90 -7.39
C TYR A 468 19.34 19.50 -7.95
N ARG A 469 20.23 19.91 -7.05
CA ARG A 469 21.51 20.57 -7.40
C ARG A 469 22.65 20.02 -6.55
N LEU A 470 23.81 19.80 -7.14
CA LEU A 470 25.04 19.52 -6.41
C LEU A 470 25.86 20.81 -6.32
N LEU A 471 25.90 21.39 -5.12
CA LEU A 471 26.55 22.66 -4.83
C LEU A 471 28.00 22.44 -4.38
N SER A 472 28.90 23.33 -4.77
CA SER A 472 30.26 23.42 -4.21
C SER A 472 30.25 23.74 -2.70
N ALA A 473 31.38 23.55 -2.02
CA ALA A 473 31.52 23.82 -0.58
C ALA A 473 31.12 25.25 -0.15
N ASP A 474 31.33 26.24 -1.03
CA ASP A 474 30.97 27.65 -0.87
C ASP A 474 29.60 28.01 -1.49
N GLN A 475 28.91 27.02 -2.09
CA GLN A 475 27.62 27.13 -2.77
C GLN A 475 27.60 28.11 -3.96
N THR A 476 28.77 28.44 -4.53
CA THR A 476 28.88 29.37 -5.67
C THR A 476 28.74 28.69 -7.04
N LYS A 477 28.92 27.36 -7.10
CA LYS A 477 28.81 26.55 -8.32
C LYS A 477 27.77 25.46 -8.11
N GLU A 478 26.97 25.19 -9.14
CA GLU A 478 25.98 24.11 -9.16
C GLU A 478 26.16 23.19 -10.38
N VAL A 479 25.98 21.89 -10.18
CA VAL A 479 25.60 20.93 -11.22
C VAL A 479 24.13 20.61 -11.01
N ARG A 480 23.32 20.55 -12.08
CA ARG A 480 21.91 20.16 -12.01
C ARG A 480 21.75 18.68 -12.33
N SER A 481 20.79 18.04 -11.66
CA SER A 481 20.31 16.70 -12.01
C SER A 481 19.44 16.78 -13.26
N GLY A 482 19.40 15.69 -14.05
CA GLY A 482 18.50 15.55 -15.20
C GLY A 482 17.04 15.24 -14.84
N LYS A 483 16.68 15.23 -13.54
CA LYS A 483 15.30 15.01 -13.08
C LYS A 483 14.57 16.35 -13.00
N GLU A 484 13.88 16.70 -14.08
CA GLU A 484 13.18 17.99 -14.24
C GLU A 484 11.65 17.90 -14.01
N ALA A 485 11.07 16.69 -13.91
CA ALA A 485 9.64 16.49 -13.72
C ALA A 485 9.33 15.25 -12.85
N PHE A 486 8.20 15.26 -12.12
CA PHE A 486 7.86 14.29 -11.05
C PHE A 486 6.37 13.89 -11.03
N CYS A 487 6.06 12.62 -10.78
CA CYS A 487 4.72 12.12 -10.51
C CYS A 487 4.41 12.24 -9.01
N LEU A 488 3.42 13.02 -8.61
CA LEU A 488 3.11 13.21 -7.18
C LEU A 488 2.30 12.01 -6.62
N ALA A 489 2.97 11.14 -5.87
CA ALA A 489 2.39 9.99 -5.18
C ALA A 489 2.66 9.99 -3.67
N ASN A 490 1.81 9.28 -2.91
CA ASN A 490 1.90 9.17 -1.45
C ASN A 490 2.80 8.00 -1.03
N THR A 491 4.04 7.99 -1.53
CA THR A 491 4.99 6.88 -1.37
C THR A 491 5.39 6.62 0.08
N ASP A 492 5.49 7.66 0.90
CA ASP A 492 6.12 7.62 2.22
C ASP A 492 5.27 8.30 3.30
N ALA A 493 5.29 7.74 4.51
CA ALA A 493 4.65 8.30 5.69
C ALA A 493 5.66 9.12 6.52
N ILE A 494 5.73 10.43 6.30
CA ILE A 494 6.77 11.29 6.90
C ILE A 494 6.36 11.88 8.25
N ASP A 495 5.16 12.44 8.40
CA ASP A 495 4.64 12.82 9.73
C ASP A 495 3.13 12.65 9.83
N TYR A 496 2.70 11.44 10.18
CA TYR A 496 1.29 11.15 10.44
C TYR A 496 0.78 11.67 11.79
N THR A 497 1.59 12.46 12.51
CA THR A 497 1.19 13.10 13.77
C THR A 497 0.86 14.59 13.63
N VAL A 498 1.05 15.17 12.43
CA VAL A 498 0.57 16.53 12.13
C VAL A 498 -0.96 16.59 12.06
N LYS A 499 -1.49 17.80 12.19
CA LYS A 499 -2.93 18.04 12.09
C LYS A 499 -3.42 17.77 10.67
N ASN A 500 -4.55 17.06 10.55
CA ASN A 500 -5.18 16.64 9.29
C ASN A 500 -4.38 15.61 8.47
N ALA A 501 -3.37 14.95 9.04
CA ALA A 501 -2.66 13.89 8.31
C ALA A 501 -3.62 12.79 7.84
N ASN A 502 -3.48 12.36 6.58
CA ASN A 502 -4.25 11.22 6.07
C ASN A 502 -3.48 9.94 6.38
N TRP A 503 -4.04 9.08 7.24
CA TRP A 503 -3.44 7.79 7.59
C TRP A 503 -3.70 6.70 6.55
N HIS A 504 -4.62 6.96 5.61
CA HIS A 504 -5.02 6.09 4.51
C HIS A 504 -5.00 6.88 3.19
N PRO A 505 -3.82 7.34 2.73
CA PRO A 505 -3.71 8.00 1.44
C PRO A 505 -4.04 7.04 0.30
N TYR A 506 -4.65 7.56 -0.76
CA TYR A 506 -4.75 6.88 -2.04
C TYR A 506 -3.53 7.23 -2.92
N ASN A 507 -3.36 6.61 -4.08
CA ASN A 507 -2.24 6.92 -5.00
C ASN A 507 -0.85 6.75 -4.32
N THR A 508 -0.65 5.66 -3.58
CA THR A 508 0.63 5.36 -2.89
C THR A 508 1.69 4.74 -3.79
N ASP A 509 1.34 4.42 -5.04
CA ASP A 509 2.20 3.73 -6.01
C ASP A 509 2.42 4.59 -7.26
N LEU A 510 3.67 4.99 -7.49
CA LEU A 510 4.11 5.79 -8.63
C LEU A 510 3.73 5.16 -9.98
N SER A 511 3.69 3.83 -10.11
CA SER A 511 3.36 3.15 -11.37
C SER A 511 1.90 3.35 -11.81
N THR A 512 1.02 3.68 -10.86
CA THR A 512 -0.43 3.83 -11.06
C THR A 512 -0.91 5.27 -10.92
N ALA A 513 -0.24 6.05 -10.07
CA ALA A 513 -0.74 7.32 -9.55
C ALA A 513 -0.95 8.38 -10.64
N CYS A 514 -0.05 8.46 -11.61
CA CYS A 514 0.00 9.55 -12.59
C CYS A 514 -0.42 9.14 -14.02
N GLY A 515 -1.15 8.03 -14.15
CA GLY A 515 -1.89 7.66 -15.36
C GLY A 515 -1.05 7.26 -16.58
N GLU A 516 -1.73 6.80 -17.63
CA GLU A 516 -1.12 6.20 -18.81
C GLU A 516 -0.87 7.19 -19.96
N LYS A 517 -0.12 6.76 -20.98
CA LYS A 517 0.26 7.55 -22.17
C LYS A 517 -0.94 8.09 -22.97
N ASN A 518 -2.06 7.37 -22.93
CA ASN A 518 -3.31 7.72 -23.59
C ASN A 518 -4.14 8.76 -22.81
N SER A 519 -3.77 9.08 -21.56
CA SER A 519 -4.54 9.96 -20.66
C SER A 519 -4.78 11.33 -21.30
N LEU A 520 -6.04 11.78 -21.21
CA LEU A 520 -6.44 13.15 -21.59
C LEU A 520 -6.44 14.10 -20.38
N SER A 521 -6.51 13.54 -19.18
CA SER A 521 -6.41 14.23 -17.90
C SER A 521 -5.88 13.29 -16.84
N VAL A 522 -5.05 13.81 -15.93
CA VAL A 522 -4.49 13.09 -14.77
C VAL A 522 -4.75 13.94 -13.54
N ARG A 523 -4.93 13.32 -12.36
CA ARG A 523 -4.85 14.01 -11.07
C ARG A 523 -3.79 13.37 -10.22
N GLU A 524 -2.90 14.20 -9.70
CA GLU A 524 -1.83 13.83 -8.80
C GLU A 524 -2.08 14.53 -7.45
N VAL A 525 -1.85 13.81 -6.34
CA VAL A 525 -2.20 14.29 -4.99
C VAL A 525 -1.15 13.87 -3.98
N LEU A 526 -0.59 14.85 -3.28
CA LEU A 526 0.26 14.63 -2.12
C LEU A 526 -0.50 15.01 -0.84
N ASP A 527 -0.92 13.98 -0.10
CA ASP A 527 -1.72 14.07 1.11
C ASP A 527 -0.93 14.64 2.30
N VAL A 528 -1.65 15.13 3.30
CA VAL A 528 -1.03 15.71 4.49
C VAL A 528 -0.33 14.62 5.31
N GLY A 529 0.93 14.88 5.67
CA GLY A 529 1.80 13.94 6.39
C GLY A 529 2.54 12.96 5.48
N SER A 530 2.15 12.85 4.20
CA SER A 530 2.76 11.98 3.21
C SER A 530 3.88 12.67 2.44
N GLY A 531 4.81 11.87 1.91
CA GLY A 531 5.92 12.29 1.06
C GLY A 531 5.98 11.53 -0.25
N ASP A 532 6.53 12.21 -1.26
CA ASP A 532 6.86 11.69 -2.58
C ASP A 532 8.37 11.47 -2.65
N THR A 533 8.79 10.21 -2.72
CA THR A 533 10.18 9.74 -2.71
C THR A 533 10.55 9.21 -4.08
N TYR A 534 11.66 9.75 -4.62
CA TYR A 534 12.34 9.19 -5.79
C TYR A 534 13.62 8.51 -5.34
N THR A 535 13.71 7.21 -5.58
CA THR A 535 14.83 6.33 -5.18
C THR A 535 16.03 6.42 -6.15
N GLN A 536 17.23 6.06 -5.68
CA GLN A 536 18.47 6.25 -6.46
C GLN A 536 18.52 5.57 -7.84
N TYR A 537 17.79 4.47 -8.04
CA TYR A 537 17.73 3.69 -9.29
C TYR A 537 16.80 4.29 -10.36
N ARG A 538 16.39 5.56 -10.18
CA ARG A 538 15.44 6.22 -11.07
C ARG A 538 16.21 7.03 -12.12
N PRO A 539 15.94 6.85 -13.43
CA PRO A 539 16.43 7.72 -14.49
C PRO A 539 16.46 9.22 -14.16
N GLY A 540 17.64 9.83 -14.30
CA GLY A 540 17.93 11.23 -13.99
C GLY A 540 18.16 11.57 -12.52
N GLN A 541 18.01 10.62 -11.60
CA GLN A 541 18.15 10.78 -10.14
C GLN A 541 19.64 10.81 -9.70
N SER A 542 20.46 11.54 -10.46
CA SER A 542 21.91 11.55 -10.34
C SER A 542 22.51 12.92 -10.69
N PHE A 543 23.82 13.09 -10.46
CA PHE A 543 24.64 14.17 -11.01
C PHE A 543 25.87 13.58 -11.70
N ASP A 544 26.24 14.06 -12.89
CA ASP A 544 27.57 13.76 -13.46
C ASP A 544 28.65 14.39 -12.56
N ILE A 545 29.47 13.55 -11.94
CA ILE A 545 30.58 13.95 -11.06
C ILE A 545 31.95 13.65 -11.65
N THR A 546 32.01 13.19 -12.90
CA THR A 546 33.20 12.67 -13.58
C THR A 546 34.35 13.68 -13.55
N GLY A 547 34.08 14.90 -14.00
CA GLY A 547 35.06 15.99 -14.08
C GLY A 547 35.14 16.88 -12.84
N LEU A 548 34.44 16.56 -11.75
CA LEU A 548 34.39 17.43 -10.57
C LEU A 548 35.64 17.27 -9.67
N PRO A 549 36.23 18.37 -9.17
CA PRO A 549 37.32 18.29 -8.19
C PRO A 549 36.97 17.48 -6.94
N ASN A 550 37.97 16.86 -6.32
CA ASN A 550 37.82 16.25 -4.99
C ASN A 550 37.55 17.33 -3.93
N GLY A 551 36.63 17.07 -3.01
CA GLY A 551 36.25 18.06 -1.99
C GLY A 551 34.88 17.84 -1.36
N THR A 552 34.45 18.81 -0.56
CA THR A 552 33.10 18.86 0.02
C THR A 552 32.11 19.45 -0.97
N TYR A 553 30.94 18.84 -1.08
CA TYR A 553 29.79 19.32 -1.83
C TYR A 553 28.51 19.17 -1.00
N TYR A 554 27.43 19.80 -1.46
CA TYR A 554 26.10 19.65 -0.86
C TYR A 554 25.08 19.30 -1.93
N ILE A 555 24.41 18.15 -1.80
CA ILE A 555 23.18 17.86 -2.55
C ILE A 555 22.09 18.76 -1.95
N GLN A 556 21.50 19.60 -2.79
CA GLN A 556 20.39 20.46 -2.48
C GLN A 556 19.11 19.89 -3.09
N VAL A 557 18.11 19.69 -2.25
CA VAL A 557 16.76 19.27 -2.63
C VAL A 557 15.86 20.50 -2.45
N ILE A 558 15.16 20.91 -3.51
CA ILE A 558 14.29 22.10 -3.53
C ILE A 558 12.87 21.69 -3.96
N ALA A 559 11.87 21.91 -3.11
CA ALA A 559 10.46 21.81 -3.47
C ALA A 559 9.93 23.12 -4.09
N ASN A 560 9.03 23.04 -5.08
CA ASN A 560 8.39 24.18 -5.75
C ASN A 560 9.40 25.30 -6.16
N PRO A 561 10.47 24.96 -6.92
CA PRO A 561 11.59 25.87 -7.18
C PRO A 561 11.16 27.19 -7.83
N GLU A 562 10.22 27.12 -8.79
CA GLU A 562 9.67 28.27 -9.51
C GLU A 562 8.49 28.95 -8.80
N LYS A 563 8.14 28.51 -7.58
CA LYS A 563 7.10 29.09 -6.71
C LYS A 563 5.72 29.21 -7.38
N ARG A 564 5.40 28.26 -8.28
CA ARG A 564 4.11 28.19 -8.98
C ARG A 564 3.02 27.61 -8.07
N LEU A 565 3.36 26.54 -7.35
CA LEU A 565 2.46 25.93 -6.37
C LEU A 565 2.22 26.92 -5.22
N GLN A 566 0.99 26.96 -4.75
CA GLN A 566 0.54 27.85 -3.69
C GLN A 566 0.57 27.12 -2.36
N GLU A 567 1.39 27.64 -1.45
CA GLU A 567 1.73 27.00 -0.19
C GLU A 567 1.46 27.93 1.00
N THR A 568 1.55 27.41 2.23
CA THR A 568 1.51 28.23 3.45
C THR A 568 2.85 28.91 3.76
N ASN A 569 3.96 28.30 3.35
CA ASN A 569 5.33 28.80 3.51
C ASN A 569 6.15 28.44 2.27
N LEU A 570 7.16 29.26 1.95
CA LEU A 570 8.08 29.07 0.82
C LEU A 570 9.56 29.12 1.24
N ASN A 571 9.81 29.21 2.57
CA ASN A 571 11.14 29.42 3.15
C ASN A 571 11.71 28.14 3.79
N ASN A 572 10.99 27.03 3.69
CA ASN A 572 11.26 25.71 4.26
C ASN A 572 11.34 24.61 3.17
N ASN A 573 11.27 25.01 1.90
CA ASN A 573 11.30 24.15 0.73
C ASN A 573 12.70 23.60 0.38
N VAL A 574 13.74 23.90 1.16
CA VAL A 574 15.14 23.58 0.81
C VAL A 574 15.78 22.72 1.90
N ALA A 575 16.33 21.58 1.49
CA ALA A 575 17.19 20.74 2.32
C ALA A 575 18.59 20.61 1.70
N LEU A 576 19.60 20.42 2.55
CA LEU A 576 21.00 20.22 2.16
C LEU A 576 21.56 18.94 2.79
N ARG A 577 22.21 18.11 1.97
CA ARG A 577 22.94 16.91 2.39
C ARG A 577 24.40 17.04 2.00
N LYS A 578 25.29 17.08 3.01
CA LYS A 578 26.74 17.12 2.78
C LYS A 578 27.23 15.78 2.22
N VAL A 579 28.06 15.84 1.19
CA VAL A 579 28.85 14.72 0.64
C VAL A 579 30.31 15.15 0.47
N ILE A 580 31.21 14.17 0.39
CA ILE A 580 32.64 14.40 0.13
C ILE A 580 33.04 13.51 -1.06
N LEU A 581 33.44 14.13 -2.16
CA LEU A 581 33.86 13.44 -3.38
C LEU A 581 35.37 13.22 -3.40
N GLY A 582 35.77 12.02 -3.82
CA GLY A 582 37.15 11.56 -3.93
C GLY A 582 37.38 10.71 -5.17
N GLY A 583 38.57 10.11 -5.26
CA GLY A 583 38.97 9.26 -6.39
C GLY A 583 39.38 10.05 -7.63
N THR A 584 39.28 9.40 -8.80
CA THR A 584 39.61 9.91 -10.14
C THR A 584 38.48 9.60 -11.12
N GLU A 585 38.48 10.22 -12.31
CA GLU A 585 37.58 9.85 -13.41
C GLU A 585 37.65 8.34 -13.71
N GLY A 586 36.48 7.71 -13.88
CA GLY A 586 36.30 6.25 -14.01
C GLY A 586 36.48 5.44 -12.72
N ALA A 587 36.73 6.10 -11.58
CA ALA A 587 36.91 5.49 -10.27
C ALA A 587 36.56 6.49 -9.15
N ARG A 588 35.43 7.19 -9.29
CA ARG A 588 35.00 8.19 -8.31
C ARG A 588 34.52 7.53 -7.02
N THR A 589 34.65 8.23 -5.91
CA THR A 589 34.21 7.74 -4.60
C THR A 589 33.44 8.83 -3.85
N VAL A 590 32.48 8.42 -3.02
CA VAL A 590 31.73 9.31 -2.13
C VAL A 590 31.89 8.85 -0.67
N THR A 591 32.10 9.81 0.22
CA THR A 591 31.90 9.66 1.67
C THR A 591 30.75 10.54 2.09
N VAL A 592 29.78 9.96 2.81
CA VAL A 592 28.58 10.63 3.28
C VAL A 592 28.66 10.73 4.81
N PRO A 593 28.91 11.91 5.41
CA PRO A 593 28.85 12.07 6.87
C PRO A 593 27.40 11.87 7.39
N PRO A 594 27.17 11.49 8.66
CA PRO A 594 25.83 11.44 9.23
C PRO A 594 25.09 12.80 9.14
N HIS A 595 23.75 12.76 9.03
CA HIS A 595 22.89 13.94 9.19
C HIS A 595 22.31 13.95 10.61
N ASP A 596 22.95 14.69 11.52
CA ASP A 596 22.68 14.66 12.96
C ASP A 596 22.75 13.21 13.51
N LEU A 597 21.66 12.64 14.04
CA LEU A 597 21.63 11.24 14.51
C LEU A 597 21.34 10.20 13.41
N ILE A 598 21.13 10.64 12.18
CA ILE A 598 20.77 9.77 11.05
C ILE A 598 22.05 9.41 10.29
N ASP A 599 22.55 8.20 10.55
CA ASP A 599 23.67 7.61 9.82
C ASP A 599 23.16 6.68 8.73
N VAL A 600 22.70 7.30 7.64
CA VAL A 600 22.47 6.65 6.35
C VAL A 600 23.43 7.27 5.35
N LYS A 601 24.03 6.44 4.49
CA LYS A 601 24.57 6.92 3.22
C LYS A 601 23.44 7.54 2.43
#